data_AF-A0A9E2QM29-F1
#
_entry.id   AF-A0A9E2QM29-F1
#
_cell.length_a   1.000
_cell.length_b   1.000
_cell.length_c   1.000
_cell.angle_alpha   90.00
_cell.angle_beta   90.00
_cell.angle_gamma   90.00
#
_symmetry.space_group_name_H-M   'P 1'
#
loop_
_entity.id
_entity.type
_entity.pdbx_description
1 polymer ?
#
loop_
_entity_poly.entity_id
_entity_poly.type
_entity_poly.pdbx_seq_one_letter_code
_entity_poly.pdbx_strand_id
1 'polypeptide(L)'
;MKKVYILLTLILATCFVINSFAATIQVTGNVTTNTTWTRDNVYVLVGFIYVKNNATLTIQAGTTIRGDFDTKGTLIVTRGARIIANGTAAKPIVFTSNQAPGDRDYGDWGGLIILGKAPINQTGGTADIEGGVDNAEGDGQYGGTDANDNSGVLRYVRIVRSHYMSLKKLILFV
;
A
#
# COMPACT_ATOMS: atom_id res chain seq x y z
N MET A 1 48.09 48.70 -28.60
CA MET A 1 47.71 47.88 -27.43
C MET A 1 46.18 47.94 -27.28
N LYS A 2 45.45 46.91 -27.74
CA LYS A 2 43.97 46.88 -27.67
C LYS A 2 43.58 46.09 -26.42
N LYS A 3 42.99 46.75 -25.42
CA LYS A 3 42.47 46.07 -24.22
C LYS A 3 41.13 45.43 -24.56
N VAL A 4 41.09 44.10 -24.58
CA VAL A 4 39.88 43.29 -24.76
C VAL A 4 39.28 43.06 -23.37
N TYR A 5 38.08 43.56 -23.12
CA TYR A 5 37.34 43.30 -21.89
C TYR A 5 36.34 42.17 -22.15
N ILE A 6 36.59 41.00 -21.57
CA ILE A 6 35.68 39.85 -21.61
C ILE A 6 34.62 40.07 -20.52
N LEU A 7 33.38 40.32 -20.95
CA LEU A 7 32.23 40.47 -20.07
C LEU A 7 31.80 39.09 -19.57
N LEU A 8 32.08 38.78 -18.30
CA LEU A 8 31.70 37.53 -17.65
C LEU A 8 30.23 37.62 -17.21
N THR A 9 29.31 37.03 -17.97
CA THR A 9 27.90 36.94 -17.58
C THR A 9 27.71 35.86 -16.52
N LEU A 10 27.46 36.28 -15.28
CA LEU A 10 27.09 35.40 -14.18
C LEU A 10 25.64 34.92 -14.41
N ILE A 11 25.46 33.70 -14.91
CA ILE A 11 24.14 33.06 -14.95
C ILE A 11 23.78 32.67 -13.51
N LEU A 12 22.95 33.48 -12.87
CA LEU A 12 22.35 33.14 -11.59
C LEU A 12 21.40 31.96 -11.83
N ALA A 13 21.85 30.75 -11.50
CA ALA A 13 21.02 29.55 -11.55
C ALA A 13 19.91 29.69 -10.48
N THR A 14 18.77 30.23 -10.88
CA THR A 14 17.56 30.20 -10.06
C THR A 14 17.15 28.73 -9.95
N CYS A 15 17.35 28.16 -8.77
CA CYS A 15 16.79 26.85 -8.45
C CYS A 15 15.27 27.00 -8.45
N PHE A 16 14.64 26.68 -9.56
CA PHE A 16 13.20 26.61 -9.66
C PHE A 16 12.77 25.38 -8.85
N VAL A 17 12.32 25.62 -7.61
CA VAL A 17 11.70 24.58 -6.80
C VAL A 17 10.37 24.25 -7.47
N ILE A 18 10.37 23.22 -8.32
CA ILE A 18 9.13 22.58 -8.75
C ILE A 18 8.51 21.94 -7.50
N ASN A 19 7.53 22.61 -6.91
CA ASN A 19 6.60 21.94 -6.00
C ASN A 19 5.83 20.93 -6.86
N SER A 20 6.26 19.66 -6.87
CA SER A 20 5.45 18.60 -7.44
C SER A 20 4.23 18.43 -6.54
N PHE A 21 3.06 18.79 -7.05
CA PHE A 21 1.80 18.44 -6.37
C PHE A 21 1.70 16.92 -6.33
N ALA A 22 1.27 16.38 -5.18
CA ALA A 22 1.07 14.95 -5.07
C ALA A 22 -0.04 14.53 -6.05
N ALA A 23 0.29 13.69 -7.04
CA ALA A 23 -0.73 13.21 -7.97
C ALA A 23 -1.64 12.21 -7.25
N THR A 24 -2.94 12.25 -7.55
CA THR A 24 -3.88 11.25 -7.06
C THR A 24 -4.00 10.14 -8.10
N ILE A 25 -3.59 8.93 -7.75
CA ILE A 25 -3.61 7.75 -8.61
C ILE A 25 -4.79 6.88 -8.19
N GLN A 26 -5.74 6.68 -9.10
CA GLN A 26 -6.80 5.68 -8.93
C GLN A 26 -6.21 4.30 -9.22
N VAL A 27 -6.25 3.42 -8.22
CA VAL A 27 -5.82 2.03 -8.32
C VAL A 27 -7.07 1.19 -8.49
N THR A 28 -7.33 0.78 -9.72
CA THR A 28 -8.50 -0.03 -10.12
C THR A 28 -8.12 -1.44 -10.56
N GLY A 29 -6.82 -1.74 -10.65
CA GLY A 29 -6.28 -3.02 -11.11
C GLY A 29 -5.33 -3.65 -10.09
N ASN A 30 -5.21 -4.97 -10.18
CA ASN A 30 -4.36 -5.78 -9.32
C ASN A 30 -2.87 -5.51 -9.54
N VAL A 31 -2.08 -5.67 -8.48
CA VAL A 31 -0.61 -5.64 -8.53
C VAL A 31 -0.12 -7.06 -8.79
N THR A 32 0.25 -7.35 -10.03
CA THR A 32 0.67 -8.70 -10.48
C THR A 32 2.16 -8.85 -10.71
N THR A 33 2.90 -7.73 -10.65
CA THR A 33 4.36 -7.65 -10.73
C THR A 33 4.89 -6.71 -9.65
N ASN A 34 6.18 -6.83 -9.33
CA ASN A 34 6.81 -6.00 -8.32
C ASN A 34 6.61 -4.51 -8.64
N THR A 35 6.00 -3.80 -7.69
CA THR A 35 5.55 -2.42 -7.89
C THR A 35 5.96 -1.58 -6.68
N THR A 36 6.33 -0.32 -6.93
CA THR A 36 6.63 0.65 -5.87
C THR A 36 5.63 1.79 -5.88
N TRP A 37 5.02 2.04 -4.73
CA TRP A 37 4.20 3.21 -4.48
C TRP A 37 5.01 4.29 -3.76
N THR A 38 5.09 5.47 -4.36
CA THR A 38 5.96 6.56 -3.93
C THR A 38 5.21 7.59 -3.10
N ARG A 39 5.94 8.30 -2.23
CA ARG A 39 5.34 9.30 -1.32
C ARG A 39 4.86 10.56 -2.04
N ASP A 40 5.31 10.75 -3.28
CA ASP A 40 4.94 11.89 -4.11
C ASP A 40 3.54 11.70 -4.74
N ASN A 41 2.85 10.61 -4.41
CA ASN A 41 1.50 10.30 -4.86
C ASN A 41 0.58 9.97 -3.68
N VAL A 42 -0.72 10.18 -3.90
CA VAL A 42 -1.80 9.60 -3.10
C VAL A 42 -2.44 8.49 -3.91
N TYR A 43 -2.50 7.28 -3.37
CA TYR A 43 -3.11 6.13 -4.03
C TYR A 43 -4.53 5.95 -3.51
N VAL A 44 -5.52 5.87 -4.39
CA VAL A 44 -6.92 5.62 -4.03
C VAL A 44 -7.32 4.24 -4.54
N LEU A 45 -7.63 3.33 -3.63
CA LEU A 45 -8.08 1.98 -3.92
C LEU A 45 -9.57 2.04 -4.29
N VAL A 46 -9.91 1.57 -5.48
CA VAL A 46 -11.28 1.49 -5.96
C VAL A 46 -11.62 0.02 -6.17
N GLY A 47 -12.41 -0.53 -5.25
CA GLY A 47 -12.72 -1.96 -5.16
C GLY A 47 -11.64 -2.77 -4.44
N PHE A 48 -11.67 -4.08 -4.66
CA PHE A 48 -10.70 -5.02 -4.12
C PHE A 48 -9.46 -5.06 -5.00
N ILE A 49 -8.33 -4.63 -4.46
CA ILE A 49 -7.03 -4.59 -5.13
C ILE A 49 -6.16 -5.69 -4.57
N TYR A 50 -5.89 -6.70 -5.40
CA TYR A 50 -5.08 -7.84 -5.01
C TYR A 50 -3.61 -7.60 -5.38
N VAL A 51 -2.71 -7.75 -4.41
CA VAL A 51 -1.28 -8.01 -4.66
C VAL A 51 -1.14 -9.52 -4.78
N LYS A 52 -0.88 -10.01 -5.98
CA LYS A 52 -0.91 -11.44 -6.30
C LYS A 52 0.24 -11.86 -7.21
N ASN A 53 0.25 -13.13 -7.64
CA ASN A 53 1.28 -13.69 -8.51
C ASN A 53 2.69 -13.59 -7.91
N ASN A 54 2.81 -13.83 -6.60
CA ASN A 54 4.05 -13.70 -5.82
C ASN A 54 4.72 -12.31 -5.93
N ALA A 55 3.97 -11.28 -6.33
CA ALA A 55 4.49 -9.92 -6.44
C ALA A 55 4.78 -9.33 -5.06
N THR A 56 5.72 -8.39 -5.03
CA THR A 56 5.99 -7.54 -3.88
C THR A 56 5.52 -6.11 -4.15
N LEU A 57 4.60 -5.62 -3.34
CA LEU A 57 4.24 -4.21 -3.29
C LEU A 57 5.11 -3.49 -2.26
N THR A 58 5.99 -2.60 -2.73
CA THR A 58 6.81 -1.75 -1.85
C THR A 58 6.16 -0.37 -1.72
N ILE A 59 5.99 0.11 -0.50
CA ILE A 59 5.38 1.41 -0.21
C ILE A 59 6.42 2.27 0.50
N GLN A 60 6.76 3.41 -0.12
CA GLN A 60 7.72 4.35 0.46
C GLN A 60 7.18 5.00 1.75
N ALA A 61 8.09 5.34 2.66
CA ALA A 61 7.76 6.08 3.87
C ALA A 61 7.11 7.44 3.54
N GLY A 62 6.01 7.76 4.22
CA GLY A 62 5.23 8.97 4.01
C GLY A 62 4.12 8.85 2.95
N THR A 63 3.99 7.71 2.26
CA THR A 63 2.91 7.52 1.28
C THR A 63 1.53 7.47 1.97
N THR A 64 0.56 8.14 1.35
CA THR A 64 -0.85 8.06 1.76
C THR A 64 -1.62 7.18 0.78
N ILE A 65 -2.35 6.22 1.33
CA ILE A 65 -3.25 5.31 0.63
C ILE A 65 -4.66 5.56 1.16
N ARG A 66 -5.63 5.69 0.26
CA ARG A 66 -7.02 5.92 0.59
C ARG A 66 -7.89 4.80 0.05
N GLY A 67 -8.87 4.35 0.80
CA GLY A 67 -9.88 3.43 0.30
C GLY A 67 -11.15 4.19 -0.08
N ASP A 68 -11.65 3.92 -1.28
CA ASP A 68 -12.92 4.45 -1.77
C ASP A 68 -14.11 3.92 -0.94
N PHE A 69 -15.11 4.77 -0.74
CA PHE A 69 -16.24 4.46 0.14
C PHE A 69 -17.26 3.52 -0.51
N ASP A 70 -17.64 3.81 -1.75
CA ASP A 70 -18.71 3.12 -2.45
C ASP A 70 -18.32 1.69 -2.79
N THR A 71 -17.08 1.52 -3.24
CA THR A 71 -16.54 0.22 -3.64
C THR A 71 -15.91 -0.56 -2.49
N LYS A 72 -15.91 0.01 -1.28
CA LYS A 72 -15.18 -0.52 -0.12
C LYS A 72 -13.74 -0.86 -0.48
N GLY A 73 -13.01 0.15 -0.97
CA GLY A 73 -11.61 0.02 -1.40
C GLY A 73 -10.80 -0.78 -0.39
N THR A 74 -10.15 -1.85 -0.83
CA THR A 74 -9.43 -2.80 0.03
C THR A 74 -8.13 -3.23 -0.64
N LEU A 75 -7.03 -3.24 0.11
CA LEU A 75 -5.77 -3.83 -0.36
C LEU A 75 -5.64 -5.24 0.22
N ILE A 76 -5.53 -6.24 -0.64
CA ILE A 76 -5.45 -7.65 -0.26
C ILE A 76 -4.12 -8.21 -0.75
N VAL A 77 -3.28 -8.65 0.17
CA VAL A 77 -2.02 -9.33 -0.14
C VAL A 77 -2.29 -10.83 -0.09
N THR A 78 -2.28 -11.48 -1.26
CA THR A 78 -2.65 -12.90 -1.38
C THR A 78 -1.49 -13.81 -0.96
N ARG A 79 -1.79 -15.10 -0.79
CA ARG A 79 -0.80 -16.12 -0.41
C ARG A 79 0.43 -16.09 -1.33
N GLY A 80 1.59 -15.86 -0.74
CA GLY A 80 2.88 -15.82 -1.44
C GLY A 80 3.26 -14.46 -2.02
N ALA A 81 2.32 -13.52 -2.09
CA ALA A 81 2.63 -12.12 -2.34
C ALA A 81 3.12 -11.42 -1.06
N ARG A 82 3.71 -10.24 -1.22
CA ARG A 82 4.34 -9.52 -0.12
C ARG A 82 4.02 -8.03 -0.14
N ILE A 83 3.95 -7.43 1.04
CA ILE A 83 3.88 -5.98 1.22
C ILE A 83 5.07 -5.48 2.04
N ILE A 84 5.84 -4.52 1.51
CA ILE A 84 6.93 -3.86 2.23
C ILE A 84 6.54 -2.41 2.48
N ALA A 85 5.91 -2.17 3.63
CA ALA A 85 5.52 -0.85 4.11
C ALA A 85 6.39 -0.47 5.32
N ASN A 86 7.58 0.02 5.03
CA ASN A 86 8.58 0.48 6.02
C ASN A 86 8.54 2.01 6.14
N GLY A 87 7.54 2.52 6.86
CA GLY A 87 7.48 3.92 7.26
C GLY A 87 8.54 4.27 8.31
N THR A 88 8.55 5.53 8.74
CA THR A 88 9.33 5.98 9.90
C THR A 88 8.46 6.80 10.85
N ALA A 89 8.90 7.02 12.08
CA ALA A 89 8.19 7.88 13.03
C ALA A 89 7.90 9.28 12.45
N ALA A 90 8.88 9.83 11.72
CA ALA A 90 8.74 11.14 11.06
C ALA A 90 7.90 11.10 9.77
N LYS A 91 7.84 9.95 9.09
CA LYS A 91 7.14 9.77 7.82
C LYS A 91 6.37 8.44 7.84
N PRO A 92 5.27 8.36 8.61
CA PRO A 92 4.47 7.15 8.66
C PRO A 92 3.76 6.91 7.32
N ILE A 93 3.51 5.65 7.00
CA ILE A 93 2.62 5.28 5.88
C ILE A 93 1.19 5.30 6.42
N VAL A 94 0.27 5.95 5.73
CA VAL A 94 -1.11 6.11 6.21
C VAL A 94 -2.10 5.48 5.23
N PHE A 95 -2.89 4.54 5.74
CA PHE A 95 -4.08 4.02 5.09
C PHE A 95 -5.34 4.62 5.74
N THR A 96 -6.25 5.17 4.95
CA THR A 96 -7.43 5.89 5.46
C THR A 96 -8.62 5.87 4.49
N SER A 97 -9.79 6.31 4.94
CA SER A 97 -10.92 6.68 4.08
C SER A 97 -10.58 7.76 3.04
N ASN A 98 -11.16 7.64 1.85
CA ASN A 98 -11.15 8.66 0.80
C ASN A 98 -12.19 9.78 0.99
N GLN A 99 -13.09 9.67 1.98
CA GLN A 99 -14.04 10.73 2.31
C GLN A 99 -13.33 12.05 2.65
N ALA A 100 -14.06 13.16 2.49
CA ALA A 100 -13.57 14.49 2.80
C ALA A 100 -13.20 14.60 4.29
N PRO A 101 -12.17 15.40 4.66
CA PRO A 101 -11.87 15.65 6.06
C PRO A 101 -13.09 16.22 6.80
N GLY A 102 -13.51 15.58 7.90
CA GLY A 102 -14.74 15.92 8.62
C GLY A 102 -15.82 14.84 8.47
N ASP A 103 -15.91 14.22 7.29
CA ASP A 103 -16.94 13.23 6.96
C ASP A 103 -16.43 11.78 7.05
N ARG A 104 -15.17 11.59 7.44
CA ARG A 104 -14.57 10.26 7.51
C ARG A 104 -15.01 9.53 8.78
N ASP A 105 -15.58 8.35 8.62
CA ASP A 105 -16.03 7.50 9.72
C ASP A 105 -15.46 6.08 9.64
N TYR A 106 -15.57 5.34 10.74
CA TYR A 106 -15.25 3.91 10.77
C TYR A 106 -16.15 3.16 9.79
N GLY A 107 -15.59 2.21 9.05
CA GLY A 107 -16.36 1.48 8.05
C GLY A 107 -16.30 2.06 6.64
N ASP A 108 -15.66 3.21 6.45
CA ASP A 108 -15.65 3.88 5.15
C ASP A 108 -15.06 3.02 4.05
N TRP A 109 -13.97 2.31 4.33
CA TRP A 109 -13.26 1.49 3.35
C TRP A 109 -12.96 0.10 3.89
N GLY A 110 -12.67 -0.88 3.04
CA GLY A 110 -12.63 -2.28 3.45
C GLY A 110 -11.36 -2.69 4.19
N GLY A 111 -10.24 -1.98 4.04
CA GLY A 111 -9.05 -2.15 4.89
C GLY A 111 -7.83 -2.76 4.19
N LEU A 112 -6.89 -3.23 5.01
CA LEU A 112 -5.72 -3.99 4.58
C LEU A 112 -5.89 -5.44 5.06
N ILE A 113 -5.79 -6.39 4.12
CA ILE A 113 -5.86 -7.83 4.38
C ILE A 113 -4.55 -8.45 3.93
N ILE A 114 -3.95 -9.29 4.76
CA ILE A 114 -2.72 -10.04 4.45
C ILE A 114 -2.97 -11.51 4.71
N LEU A 115 -2.83 -12.33 3.66
CA LEU A 115 -3.14 -13.75 3.65
C LEU A 115 -1.85 -14.56 3.49
N GLY A 116 -1.40 -15.19 4.58
CA GLY A 116 -0.17 -15.97 4.61
C GLY A 116 -0.34 -17.44 4.23
N LYS A 117 0.78 -18.11 3.94
CA LYS A 117 0.90 -19.56 3.69
C LYS A 117 1.22 -20.38 4.95
N ALA A 118 1.32 -19.73 6.11
CA ALA A 118 1.61 -20.40 7.37
C ALA A 118 0.53 -21.42 7.75
N PRO A 119 0.89 -22.56 8.38
CA PRO A 119 -0.07 -23.54 8.85
C PRO A 119 -1.13 -22.94 9.80
N ILE A 120 -2.37 -23.39 9.60
CA ILE A 120 -3.55 -23.04 10.40
C ILE A 120 -4.25 -24.31 10.88
N ASN A 121 -4.97 -24.19 11.99
CA ASN A 121 -5.76 -25.29 12.55
C ASN A 121 -7.15 -25.37 11.91
N GLN A 122 -7.18 -25.58 10.60
CA GLN A 122 -8.41 -25.79 9.82
C GLN A 122 -8.28 -27.09 9.04
N THR A 123 -9.39 -27.82 8.92
CA THR A 123 -9.43 -29.05 8.11
C THR A 123 -9.02 -28.73 6.67
N GLY A 124 -8.04 -29.47 6.12
CA GLY A 124 -7.47 -29.20 4.79
C GLY A 124 -6.34 -28.17 4.77
N GLY A 125 -6.03 -27.51 5.89
CA GLY A 125 -4.87 -26.62 6.03
C GLY A 125 -5.02 -25.24 5.40
N THR A 126 -6.16 -24.94 4.78
CA THR A 126 -6.51 -23.64 4.19
C THR A 126 -7.95 -23.26 4.54
N ALA A 127 -8.24 -21.96 4.54
CA ALA A 127 -9.59 -21.43 4.74
C ALA A 127 -9.76 -20.10 4.00
N ASP A 128 -11.01 -19.75 3.74
CA ASP A 128 -11.36 -18.50 3.06
C ASP A 128 -11.51 -17.37 4.09
N ILE A 129 -11.08 -16.17 3.73
CA ILE A 129 -11.32 -14.99 4.56
C ILE A 129 -12.77 -14.53 4.42
N GLU A 130 -13.38 -14.15 5.53
CA GLU A 130 -14.73 -13.57 5.55
C GLU A 130 -14.81 -12.28 4.71
N GLY A 131 -16.03 -11.90 4.32
CA GLY A 131 -16.29 -10.64 3.62
C GLY A 131 -16.30 -10.74 2.09
N GLY A 132 -16.43 -11.94 1.53
CA GLY A 132 -16.58 -12.15 0.09
C GLY A 132 -15.35 -11.78 -0.73
N VAL A 133 -14.16 -11.84 -0.11
CA VAL A 133 -12.87 -11.53 -0.75
C VAL A 133 -12.39 -12.71 -1.59
N ASP A 134 -12.74 -13.94 -1.25
CA ASP A 134 -12.34 -15.08 -2.07
C ASP A 134 -13.04 -15.06 -3.42
N ASN A 135 -12.24 -15.28 -4.46
CA ASN A 135 -12.67 -15.27 -5.85
C ASN A 135 -12.44 -16.64 -6.48
N ALA A 136 -12.83 -16.82 -7.74
CA ALA A 136 -12.64 -18.09 -8.44
C ALA A 136 -11.17 -18.53 -8.56
N GLU A 137 -10.21 -17.64 -8.29
CA GLU A 137 -8.77 -17.88 -8.34
C GLU A 137 -8.17 -18.20 -6.96
N GLY A 138 -8.98 -18.22 -5.90
CA GLY A 138 -8.55 -18.52 -4.53
C GLY A 138 -7.75 -17.39 -3.87
N ASP A 139 -7.89 -16.15 -4.36
CA ASP A 139 -7.11 -15.00 -3.85
C ASP A 139 -7.51 -14.56 -2.43
N GLY A 140 -8.64 -15.03 -1.90
CA GLY A 140 -9.10 -14.79 -0.53
C GLY A 140 -8.72 -15.90 0.46
N GLN A 141 -8.04 -16.95 -0.01
CA GLN A 141 -7.61 -18.04 0.87
C GLN A 141 -6.39 -17.67 1.71
N TYR A 142 -6.30 -18.19 2.93
CA TYR A 142 -5.12 -18.18 3.78
C TYR A 142 -4.83 -19.59 4.32
N GLY A 143 -3.63 -19.78 4.88
CA GLY A 143 -3.17 -21.08 5.34
C GLY A 143 -2.25 -21.79 4.36
N GLY A 144 -1.71 -22.93 4.77
CA GLY A 144 -0.78 -23.72 3.97
C GLY A 144 0.15 -24.55 4.83
N THR A 145 1.30 -24.90 4.27
CA THR A 145 2.27 -25.81 4.89
C THR A 145 3.59 -25.14 5.24
N ASP A 146 3.78 -23.87 4.87
CA ASP A 146 5.05 -23.16 5.04
C ASP A 146 5.12 -22.44 6.39
N ALA A 147 5.68 -23.10 7.39
CA ALA A 147 5.83 -22.52 8.73
C ALA A 147 6.73 -21.26 8.76
N ASN A 148 7.54 -21.03 7.72
CA ASN A 148 8.44 -19.90 7.61
C ASN A 148 7.91 -18.80 6.67
N ASP A 149 6.63 -18.87 6.28
CA ASP A 149 6.01 -17.87 5.40
C ASP A 149 6.18 -16.45 5.95
N ASN A 150 6.51 -15.52 5.04
CA ASN A 150 6.73 -14.11 5.34
C ASN A 150 6.04 -13.24 4.28
N SER A 151 4.88 -12.71 4.64
CA SER A 151 4.07 -11.85 3.78
C SER A 151 4.52 -10.37 3.78
N GLY A 152 5.66 -10.05 4.40
CA GLY A 152 6.31 -8.75 4.33
C GLY A 152 6.45 -8.01 5.67
N VAL A 153 6.45 -6.68 5.62
CA VAL A 153 6.75 -5.80 6.77
C VAL A 153 5.75 -4.64 6.82
N LEU A 154 5.16 -4.44 8.00
CA LEU A 154 4.41 -3.22 8.35
C LEU A 154 5.13 -2.54 9.53
N ARG A 155 5.78 -1.40 9.27
CA ARG A 155 6.50 -0.62 10.29
C ARG A 155 6.16 0.86 10.15
N TYR A 156 5.80 1.51 11.25
CA TYR A 156 5.25 2.88 11.27
C TYR A 156 4.11 3.07 10.26
N VAL A 157 3.19 2.10 10.24
CA VAL A 157 1.97 2.13 9.43
C VAL A 157 0.79 2.52 10.30
N ARG A 158 -0.01 3.47 9.83
CA ARG A 158 -1.27 3.88 10.46
C ARG A 158 -2.42 3.45 9.57
N ILE A 159 -3.32 2.63 10.12
CA ILE A 159 -4.55 2.23 9.45
C ILE A 159 -5.68 2.84 10.27
N VAL A 160 -6.47 3.71 9.64
CA VAL A 160 -7.53 4.45 10.33
C VAL A 160 -8.82 4.38 9.54
N ARG A 161 -9.94 4.36 10.26
CA ARG A 161 -11.30 4.46 9.69
C ARG A 161 -11.65 3.34 8.70
N SER A 162 -11.06 2.16 8.85
CA SER A 162 -11.42 0.98 8.05
C SER A 162 -12.61 0.24 8.66
N HIS A 163 -13.37 -0.46 7.82
CA HIS A 163 -14.37 -1.45 8.22
C HIS A 163 -13.70 -2.70 8.78
N TYR A 164 -12.59 -3.12 8.14
CA TYR A 164 -11.84 -4.29 8.56
C TYR A 164 -10.39 -3.93 8.84
N MET A 165 -9.86 -4.54 9.90
CA MET A 165 -8.45 -4.81 10.06
C MET A 165 -8.35 -6.29 10.45
N SER A 166 -8.32 -7.20 9.47
CA SER A 166 -7.93 -8.58 9.74
C SER A 166 -6.45 -8.75 9.50
N LEU A 167 -5.78 -9.22 10.54
CA LEU A 167 -4.50 -9.88 10.43
C LEU A 167 -4.73 -11.36 10.77
N LYS A 168 -4.99 -12.19 9.76
CA LYS A 168 -5.34 -13.60 10.01
C LYS A 168 -4.16 -14.55 10.22
N LYS A 169 -2.92 -14.09 10.00
CA LYS A 169 -1.70 -14.46 10.75
C LYS A 169 -0.57 -13.60 10.20
N LEU A 170 -0.30 -12.49 10.86
CA LEU A 170 0.92 -11.71 10.64
C LEU A 170 1.93 -12.15 11.70
N ILE A 171 2.99 -12.86 11.31
CA ILE A 171 4.19 -12.91 12.16
C ILE A 171 4.84 -11.54 12.00
N LEU A 172 4.44 -10.60 12.86
CA LEU A 172 5.07 -9.30 12.96
C LEU A 172 6.31 -9.48 13.83
N PHE A 173 7.51 -9.52 13.23
CA PHE A 173 8.71 -9.20 13.99
C PHE A 173 8.68 -7.69 14.24
N VAL A 174 8.39 -7.32 15.48
CA VAL A 174 8.61 -5.96 15.99
C VAL A 174 10.10 -5.81 16.30
#